data_AF-A0A1G7INT4-F1
#
_entry.id   AF-A0A1G7INT4-F1
#
_cell.length_a   1.000
_cell.length_b   1.000
_cell.length_c   1.000
_cell.angle_alpha   90.00
_cell.angle_beta   90.00
_cell.angle_gamma   90.00
#
_symmetry.space_group_name_H-M   'P 1'
#
loop_
_entity.id
_entity.type
_entity.pdbx_description
1 polymer ?
#
loop_
_entity_poly.entity_id
_entity_poly.type
_entity_poly.pdbx_seq_one_letter_code
_entity_poly.pdbx_strand_id
1 'polypeptide(L)'
;MTTLVACIDRTGNLTAEPPVVGWEAVQSLVTDLGVADPEDSRVNCVLEALRVTRDLRDDGEDVVVAVLSAAGDSVSADRAVAQQTEQLTAEYDLESAVVVVDSAEDERLVPIVESRVRVDAVDRVVVRQARDIESTYYLLKQFLADEELRKTVLVPVGVALLAFPALMTLADSPAVAAGAIAAVIGVFFLYKGLGIDSVLASLPGQIQNALYSGRVSLVTYVVAVGLALIGVFAGAIGVSATANEAPFILAMRFAFDAIPWLTAAAFAGSTGRLLDEIIRDDRVRSAYVNLPFGAVAVGLVVRGFSAFFLESAGVFSSFRMPAMDVGAVSIQGMTLEPRIRLLLFILAGIFVSLVGVRFSSYFNEPDLEEEVAEQQ
;
A
#
# COMPACT_ATOMS: atom_id res chain seq x y z
N MET A 1 18.37 -56.33 0.59
CA MET A 1 17.78 -54.98 0.54
C MET A 1 16.53 -55.06 -0.26
N THR A 2 15.42 -55.32 0.43
CA THR A 2 14.09 -55.35 -0.17
C THR A 2 13.44 -54.00 0.10
N THR A 3 13.14 -53.27 -0.96
CA THR A 3 12.57 -51.92 -0.93
C THR A 3 11.05 -51.98 -1.13
N LEU A 4 10.28 -51.34 -0.25
CA LEU A 4 8.84 -51.17 -0.42
C LEU A 4 8.54 -49.88 -1.19
N VAL A 5 7.80 -49.96 -2.30
CA VAL A 5 7.17 -48.79 -2.91
C VAL A 5 5.72 -48.74 -2.44
N ALA A 6 5.43 -47.83 -1.49
CA ALA A 6 4.14 -47.72 -0.82
C ALA A 6 3.35 -46.52 -1.35
N CYS A 7 2.24 -46.77 -2.04
CA CYS A 7 1.23 -45.75 -2.29
C CYS A 7 0.29 -45.68 -1.08
N ILE A 8 0.07 -44.50 -0.50
CA ILE A 8 -0.80 -44.33 0.67
C ILE A 8 -2.10 -43.63 0.26
N ASP A 9 -3.23 -44.21 0.65
CA ASP A 9 -4.58 -43.67 0.42
C ASP A 9 -5.40 -43.64 1.72
N ARG A 10 -5.83 -42.46 2.15
CA ARG A 10 -6.65 -42.28 3.35
C ARG A 10 -8.15 -42.45 3.10
N THR A 11 -8.59 -42.65 1.87
CA THR A 11 -10.04 -42.73 1.59
C THR A 11 -10.66 -44.06 2.02
N GLY A 12 -9.87 -45.14 2.08
CA GLY A 12 -10.35 -46.51 2.34
C GLY A 12 -11.27 -47.06 1.25
N ASN A 13 -11.38 -46.37 0.12
CA ASN A 13 -12.28 -46.70 -0.99
C ASN A 13 -11.50 -47.36 -2.11
N LEU A 14 -10.96 -48.54 -1.83
CA LEU A 14 -10.33 -49.41 -2.83
C LEU A 14 -11.30 -50.52 -3.25
N THR A 15 -11.20 -50.97 -4.50
CA THR A 15 -11.96 -52.12 -5.02
C THR A 15 -11.42 -53.47 -4.52
N ALA A 16 -10.29 -53.45 -3.81
CA ALA A 16 -9.63 -54.61 -3.22
C ALA A 16 -9.28 -54.35 -1.74
N GLU A 17 -9.13 -55.42 -0.97
CA GLU A 17 -8.83 -55.34 0.48
C GLU A 17 -7.39 -54.89 0.71
N PRO A 18 -7.15 -53.79 1.46
CA PRO A 18 -5.80 -53.32 1.74
C PRO A 18 -5.09 -54.19 2.80
N PRO A 19 -3.76 -54.37 2.70
CA PRO A 19 -2.89 -53.78 1.68
C PRO A 19 -2.97 -54.57 0.36
N VAL A 20 -3.02 -53.86 -0.76
CA VAL A 20 -2.99 -54.48 -2.09
C VAL A 20 -1.53 -54.61 -2.51
N VAL A 21 -1.00 -55.83 -2.55
CA VAL A 21 0.44 -56.10 -2.70
C VAL A 21 0.73 -56.81 -4.01
N GLY A 22 1.85 -56.43 -4.64
CA GLY A 22 2.36 -57.09 -5.83
C GLY A 22 1.98 -56.38 -7.13
N TRP A 23 2.83 -56.54 -8.14
CA TRP A 23 2.74 -55.79 -9.39
C TRP A 23 1.40 -55.99 -10.09
N GLU A 24 0.96 -57.24 -10.26
CA GLU A 24 -0.26 -57.58 -10.97
C GLU A 24 -1.50 -57.09 -10.23
N ALA A 25 -1.51 -57.18 -8.90
CA ALA A 25 -2.63 -56.72 -8.08
C ALA A 25 -2.77 -55.20 -8.13
N VAL A 26 -1.66 -54.46 -8.02
CA VAL A 26 -1.64 -53.01 -8.10
C VAL A 26 -1.97 -52.52 -9.53
N GLN A 27 -1.53 -53.24 -10.56
CA GLN A 27 -1.88 -52.95 -11.95
C GLN A 27 -3.38 -53.19 -12.25
N SER A 28 -3.98 -54.21 -11.64
CA SER A 28 -5.42 -54.42 -11.71
C SER A 28 -6.16 -53.29 -10.98
N LEU A 29 -5.73 -52.94 -9.77
CA LEU A 29 -6.34 -51.90 -8.95
C LEU A 29 -6.36 -50.54 -9.67
N VAL A 30 -5.26 -50.12 -10.30
CA VAL A 30 -5.23 -48.84 -11.01
C VAL A 30 -6.16 -48.82 -12.22
N THR A 31 -6.35 -49.97 -12.87
CA THR A 31 -7.32 -50.11 -13.97
C THR A 31 -8.75 -49.95 -13.44
N ASP A 32 -9.08 -50.60 -12.32
CA ASP A 32 -10.39 -50.49 -11.70
C ASP A 32 -10.68 -49.05 -11.22
N LEU A 33 -9.71 -48.41 -10.55
CA LEU A 33 -9.81 -47.02 -10.10
C LEU A 33 -10.00 -46.07 -11.29
N GLY A 34 -9.20 -46.23 -12.35
CA GLY A 34 -9.29 -45.36 -13.53
C GLY A 34 -10.57 -45.56 -14.36
N VAL A 35 -11.17 -46.76 -14.34
CA VAL A 35 -12.48 -47.01 -14.96
C VAL A 35 -13.61 -46.43 -14.12
N ALA A 36 -13.48 -46.46 -12.78
CA ALA A 36 -14.47 -45.90 -11.88
C ALA A 36 -14.49 -44.36 -11.90
N ASP A 37 -13.31 -43.72 -11.82
CA ASP A 37 -13.15 -42.27 -11.91
C ASP A 37 -11.79 -41.91 -12.55
N PRO A 38 -11.75 -41.56 -13.85
CA PRO A 38 -10.51 -41.22 -14.54
C PRO A 38 -9.93 -39.87 -14.12
N GLU A 39 -10.69 -39.01 -13.42
CA GLU A 39 -10.22 -37.69 -12.97
C GLU A 39 -9.59 -37.73 -11.56
N ASP A 40 -9.71 -38.86 -10.86
CA ASP A 40 -9.18 -39.06 -9.52
C ASP A 40 -7.64 -39.05 -9.51
N SER A 41 -7.06 -38.26 -8.61
CA SER A 41 -5.61 -38.15 -8.46
C SER A 41 -4.97 -39.47 -8.04
N ARG A 42 -5.72 -40.36 -7.36
CA ARG A 42 -5.24 -41.68 -6.89
C ARG A 42 -4.77 -42.55 -8.04
N VAL A 43 -5.39 -42.44 -9.22
CA VAL A 43 -4.97 -43.16 -10.43
C VAL A 43 -3.52 -42.81 -10.77
N ASN A 44 -3.17 -41.52 -10.74
CA ASN A 44 -1.82 -41.06 -11.04
C ASN A 44 -0.84 -41.43 -9.92
N CYS A 45 -1.29 -41.45 -8.66
CA CYS A 45 -0.49 -41.90 -7.53
C CYS A 45 -0.05 -43.37 -7.68
N VAL A 46 -0.99 -44.26 -8.02
CA VAL A 46 -0.70 -45.69 -8.21
C VAL A 46 0.14 -45.92 -9.48
N LEU A 47 -0.10 -45.17 -10.56
CA LEU A 47 0.75 -45.22 -11.76
C LEU A 47 2.19 -44.79 -11.45
N GLU A 48 2.40 -43.77 -10.63
CA GLU A 48 3.75 -43.36 -10.24
C GLU A 48 4.42 -44.42 -9.35
N ALA A 49 3.69 -45.05 -8.41
CA ALA A 49 4.21 -46.17 -7.63
C ALA A 49 4.65 -47.36 -8.51
N LEU A 50 3.87 -47.70 -9.55
CA LEU A 50 4.25 -48.73 -10.53
C LEU A 50 5.49 -48.30 -11.33
N ARG A 51 5.58 -47.03 -11.73
CA ARG A 51 6.75 -46.49 -12.45
C ARG A 51 8.01 -46.57 -11.59
N VAL A 52 7.97 -46.07 -10.35
CA VAL A 52 9.09 -46.13 -9.40
C VAL A 52 9.52 -47.57 -9.14
N THR A 53 8.55 -48.49 -8.99
CA THR A 53 8.83 -49.93 -8.80
C THR A 53 9.59 -50.51 -9.98
N ARG A 54 9.18 -50.18 -11.21
CA ARG A 54 9.87 -50.65 -12.41
C ARG A 54 11.29 -50.09 -12.49
N ASP A 55 11.44 -48.79 -12.25
CA ASP A 55 12.73 -48.12 -12.35
C ASP A 55 13.74 -48.70 -11.33
N LEU A 56 13.32 -48.98 -10.09
CA LEU A 56 14.17 -49.65 -9.07
C LEU A 56 14.50 -51.11 -9.41
N ARG A 57 13.55 -51.86 -9.99
CA ARG A 57 13.79 -53.25 -10.43
C ARG A 57 14.78 -53.32 -11.60
N ASP A 58 14.72 -52.36 -12.51
CA ASP A 58 15.64 -52.25 -13.64
C ASP A 58 17.08 -51.95 -13.15
N ASP A 59 17.23 -51.26 -12.02
CA ASP A 59 18.51 -51.03 -11.31
C ASP A 59 18.99 -52.26 -10.50
N GLY A 60 18.21 -53.35 -10.48
CA GLY A 60 18.57 -54.62 -9.85
C GLY A 60 18.23 -54.72 -8.37
N GLU A 61 17.39 -53.84 -7.83
CA GLU A 61 16.87 -53.94 -6.46
C GLU A 61 15.73 -54.97 -6.36
N ASP A 62 15.59 -55.57 -5.17
CA ASP A 62 14.43 -56.39 -4.84
C ASP A 62 13.31 -55.48 -4.34
N VAL A 63 12.18 -55.42 -5.05
CA VAL A 63 11.17 -54.38 -4.84
C VAL A 63 9.77 -54.98 -4.73
N VAL A 64 9.08 -54.63 -3.64
CA VAL A 64 7.68 -54.93 -3.40
C VAL A 64 6.88 -53.65 -3.57
N VAL A 65 5.82 -53.69 -4.39
CA VAL A 65 4.88 -52.58 -4.52
C VAL A 65 3.63 -52.89 -3.71
N ALA A 66 3.13 -51.91 -2.95
CA ALA A 66 1.88 -52.05 -2.24
C ALA A 66 1.09 -50.74 -2.21
N VAL A 67 -0.25 -50.86 -2.19
CA VAL A 67 -1.16 -49.76 -1.87
C VAL A 67 -1.67 -49.98 -0.46
N LEU A 68 -1.32 -49.07 0.43
CA LEU A 68 -1.79 -49.02 1.81
C LEU A 68 -3.02 -48.11 1.85
N SER A 69 -4.12 -48.59 2.41
CA SER A 69 -5.32 -47.76 2.50
C SER A 69 -6.00 -47.88 3.85
N ALA A 70 -6.49 -46.75 4.36
CA ALA A 70 -7.08 -46.68 5.68
C ALA A 70 -8.18 -45.62 5.77
N ALA A 71 -9.40 -46.02 6.12
CA ALA A 71 -10.53 -45.12 6.38
C ALA A 71 -10.73 -44.83 7.89
N GLY A 72 -11.40 -43.72 8.18
CA GLY A 72 -11.88 -43.34 9.51
C GLY A 72 -11.16 -42.14 10.11
N ASP A 73 -11.39 -41.90 11.41
CA ASP A 73 -10.74 -40.81 12.16
C ASP A 73 -9.20 -40.97 12.15
N SER A 74 -8.47 -39.89 12.43
CA SER A 74 -7.00 -39.89 12.33
C SER A 74 -6.33 -41.05 13.08
N VAL A 75 -6.81 -41.36 14.28
CA VAL A 75 -6.23 -42.44 15.10
C VAL A 75 -6.48 -43.83 14.51
N SER A 76 -7.64 -44.08 13.90
CA SER A 76 -7.91 -45.39 13.28
C SER A 76 -7.15 -45.55 11.98
N ALA A 77 -7.05 -44.48 11.19
CA ALA A 77 -6.30 -44.48 9.93
C ALA A 77 -4.80 -44.74 10.19
N ASP A 78 -4.20 -44.02 11.14
CA ASP A 78 -2.79 -44.19 11.52
C ASP A 78 -2.51 -45.62 11.99
N ARG A 79 -3.40 -46.22 12.80
CA ARG A 79 -3.24 -47.60 13.28
C ARG A 79 -3.38 -48.63 12.17
N ALA A 80 -4.29 -48.43 11.23
CA ALA A 80 -4.48 -49.35 10.12
C ALA A 80 -3.26 -49.33 9.19
N VAL A 81 -2.75 -48.15 8.83
CA VAL A 81 -1.51 -48.04 8.05
C VAL A 81 -0.33 -48.67 8.79
N ALA A 82 -0.18 -48.40 10.09
CA ALA A 82 0.87 -49.03 10.90
C ALA A 82 0.81 -50.56 10.88
N GLN A 83 -0.39 -51.15 11.02
CA GLN A 83 -0.58 -52.60 10.98
C GLN A 83 -0.26 -53.19 9.61
N GLN A 84 -0.68 -52.53 8.54
CA GLN A 84 -0.38 -52.97 7.17
C GLN A 84 1.13 -52.89 6.90
N THR A 85 1.80 -51.82 7.33
CA THR A 85 3.27 -51.72 7.21
C THR A 85 3.97 -52.80 8.03
N GLU A 86 3.56 -53.04 9.29
CA GLU A 86 4.12 -54.11 10.14
C GLU A 86 3.96 -55.50 9.50
N GLN A 87 2.79 -55.77 8.90
CA GLN A 87 2.53 -57.00 8.16
C GLN A 87 3.50 -57.16 6.98
N LEU A 88 3.67 -56.13 6.15
CA LEU A 88 4.56 -56.17 5.00
C LEU A 88 6.02 -56.30 5.41
N THR A 89 6.45 -55.60 6.46
CA THR A 89 7.81 -55.70 6.98
C THR A 89 8.11 -57.13 7.45
N ALA A 90 7.16 -57.78 8.14
CA ALA A 90 7.33 -59.15 8.60
C ALA A 90 7.31 -60.20 7.48
N GLU A 91 6.49 -59.98 6.44
CA GLU A 91 6.32 -60.92 5.33
C GLU A 91 7.46 -60.85 4.30
N TYR A 92 7.96 -59.64 4.03
CA TYR A 92 8.93 -59.38 2.95
C TYR A 92 10.32 -58.94 3.43
N ASP A 93 10.58 -58.92 4.75
CA ASP A 93 11.86 -58.50 5.34
C ASP A 93 12.34 -57.13 4.82
N LEU A 94 11.44 -56.14 4.87
CA LEU A 94 11.66 -54.82 4.27
C LEU A 94 12.78 -54.04 4.98
N GLU A 95 13.73 -53.53 4.21
CA GLU A 95 14.85 -52.74 4.72
C GLU A 95 14.66 -51.22 4.51
N SER A 96 13.95 -50.84 3.44
CA SER A 96 13.69 -49.46 3.07
C SER A 96 12.32 -49.29 2.41
N ALA A 97 11.86 -48.05 2.30
CA ALA A 97 10.63 -47.69 1.61
C ALA A 97 10.74 -46.38 0.83
N VAL A 98 10.06 -46.32 -0.32
CA VAL A 98 9.72 -45.10 -1.06
C VAL A 98 8.22 -44.91 -0.96
N VAL A 99 7.78 -43.78 -0.42
CA VAL A 99 6.37 -43.49 -0.19
C VAL A 99 5.85 -42.55 -1.27
N VAL A 100 4.78 -42.92 -1.95
CA VAL A 100 4.13 -42.11 -3.00
C VAL A 100 2.80 -41.59 -2.47
N VAL A 101 2.58 -40.28 -2.55
CA VAL A 101 1.37 -39.60 -2.08
C VAL A 101 0.87 -38.59 -3.12
N ASP A 102 -0.45 -38.42 -3.22
CA ASP A 102 -1.08 -37.43 -4.10
C ASP A 102 -1.75 -36.27 -3.36
N SER A 103 -1.87 -36.38 -2.03
CA SER A 103 -2.49 -35.34 -1.20
C SER A 103 -1.66 -35.02 0.06
N ALA A 104 -1.89 -33.81 0.58
CA ALA A 104 -1.30 -33.38 1.85
C ALA A 104 -1.87 -34.15 3.06
N GLU A 105 -3.02 -34.83 2.92
CA GLU A 105 -3.60 -35.63 3.99
C GLU A 105 -2.97 -37.02 4.09
N ASP A 106 -2.57 -37.59 2.95
CA ASP A 106 -1.83 -38.86 2.87
C ASP A 106 -0.37 -38.66 3.29
N GLU A 107 0.23 -37.51 2.97
CA GLU A 107 1.58 -37.16 3.43
C GLU A 107 1.72 -37.21 4.97
N ARG A 108 0.64 -36.97 5.71
CA ARG A 108 0.64 -37.07 7.19
C ARG A 108 0.83 -38.48 7.72
N LEU A 109 0.64 -39.51 6.88
CA LEU A 109 0.83 -40.91 7.23
C LEU A 109 2.27 -41.38 7.01
N VAL A 110 3.10 -40.59 6.32
CA VAL A 110 4.52 -40.90 6.09
C VAL A 110 5.27 -41.17 7.41
N PRO A 111 5.14 -40.35 8.48
CA PRO A 111 5.83 -40.62 9.75
C PRO A 111 5.40 -41.94 10.40
N ILE A 112 4.20 -42.43 10.10
CA ILE A 112 3.71 -43.72 10.59
C ILE A 112 4.47 -44.85 9.90
N VAL A 113 4.63 -44.80 8.57
CA VAL A 113 5.44 -45.76 7.81
C VAL A 113 6.91 -45.69 8.22
N GLU A 114 7.46 -44.47 8.36
CA GLU A 114 8.85 -44.22 8.77
C GLU A 114 9.20 -44.83 10.14
N SER A 115 8.22 -44.92 11.03
CA SER A 115 8.43 -45.53 12.35
C SER A 115 8.53 -47.07 12.34
N ARG A 116 8.22 -47.73 11.22
CA ARG A 116 8.25 -49.20 11.05
C ARG A 116 9.35 -49.65 10.10
N VAL A 117 9.58 -48.89 9.04
CA VAL A 117 10.59 -49.15 8.01
C VAL A 117 11.27 -47.84 7.64
N ARG A 118 12.55 -47.89 7.29
CA ARG A 118 13.31 -46.70 6.89
C ARG A 118 12.74 -46.12 5.60
N VAL A 119 12.28 -44.88 5.61
CA VAL A 119 11.81 -44.19 4.39
C VAL A 119 12.98 -43.43 3.75
N ASP A 120 13.41 -43.85 2.56
CA ASP A 120 14.51 -43.22 1.83
C ASP A 120 14.03 -42.05 0.95
N ALA A 121 12.77 -42.07 0.50
CA ALA A 121 12.18 -40.99 -0.30
C ALA A 121 10.66 -40.89 -0.14
N VAL A 122 10.14 -39.67 -0.38
CA VAL A 122 8.70 -39.37 -0.50
C VAL A 122 8.46 -38.70 -1.84
N ASP A 123 7.68 -39.33 -2.71
CA ASP A 123 7.31 -38.81 -4.02
C ASP A 123 5.89 -38.22 -3.99
N ARG A 124 5.73 -37.00 -4.50
CA ARG A 124 4.48 -36.23 -4.45
C ARG A 124 3.90 -36.05 -5.84
N VAL A 125 2.77 -36.69 -6.10
CA VAL A 125 2.08 -36.63 -7.39
C VAL A 125 1.08 -35.48 -7.41
N VAL A 126 1.17 -34.60 -8.42
CA VAL A 126 0.26 -33.44 -8.58
C VAL A 126 -0.36 -33.45 -9.97
N VAL A 127 -1.68 -33.63 -10.05
CA VAL A 127 -2.46 -33.60 -11.29
C VAL A 127 -2.85 -32.17 -11.66
N ARG A 128 -2.56 -31.72 -12.89
CA ARG A 128 -2.93 -30.38 -13.38
C ARG A 128 -4.18 -30.45 -14.26
N GLN A 129 -5.32 -29.99 -13.74
CA GLN A 129 -6.56 -29.83 -14.52
C GLN A 129 -6.61 -28.46 -15.23
N ALA A 130 -6.95 -28.44 -16.52
CA ALA A 130 -7.26 -27.21 -17.25
C ALA A 130 -8.73 -26.85 -17.02
N ARG A 131 -9.03 -25.58 -16.72
CA ARG A 131 -10.38 -25.10 -16.41
C ARG A 131 -11.11 -24.67 -17.68
N ASP A 132 -12.38 -25.05 -17.83
CA ASP A 132 -13.20 -24.78 -19.01
C ASP A 132 -13.57 -23.29 -19.22
N ILE A 133 -13.72 -22.92 -20.50
CA ILE A 133 -14.08 -21.56 -20.98
C ILE A 133 -15.41 -21.06 -20.37
N GLU A 134 -16.32 -21.96 -20.01
CA GLU A 134 -17.60 -21.62 -19.39
C GLU A 134 -17.43 -20.89 -18.04
N SER A 135 -16.45 -21.31 -17.23
CA SER A 135 -16.13 -20.63 -15.97
C SER A 135 -15.68 -19.19 -16.21
N THR A 136 -14.94 -18.94 -17.29
CA THR A 136 -14.49 -17.60 -17.68
C THR A 136 -15.68 -16.70 -18.08
N TYR A 137 -16.66 -17.25 -18.80
CA TYR A 137 -17.89 -16.51 -19.15
C TYR A 137 -18.65 -16.06 -17.90
N TYR A 138 -18.84 -16.95 -16.92
CA TYR A 138 -19.53 -16.59 -15.67
C TYR A 138 -18.77 -15.56 -14.85
N LEU A 139 -17.43 -15.66 -14.78
CA LEU A 139 -16.60 -14.67 -14.11
C LEU A 139 -16.71 -13.28 -14.77
N LEU A 140 -16.68 -13.22 -16.11
CA LEU A 140 -16.90 -11.97 -16.85
C LEU A 140 -18.30 -11.41 -16.60
N LYS A 141 -19.32 -12.26 -16.62
CA LYS A 141 -20.71 -11.85 -16.34
C LYS A 141 -20.86 -11.28 -14.93
N GLN A 142 -20.22 -11.90 -13.93
CA GLN A 142 -20.25 -11.42 -12.55
C GLN A 142 -19.50 -10.10 -12.39
N PHE A 143 -18.33 -9.95 -13.02
CA PHE A 143 -17.57 -8.71 -13.06
C PHE A 143 -18.38 -7.56 -13.69
N LEU A 144 -19.12 -7.85 -14.77
CA LEU A 144 -20.03 -6.88 -15.39
C LEU A 144 -21.29 -6.61 -14.57
N ALA A 145 -21.70 -7.50 -13.66
CA ALA A 145 -22.86 -7.29 -12.81
C ALA A 145 -22.53 -6.36 -11.62
N ASP A 146 -21.29 -6.43 -11.11
CA ASP A 146 -20.82 -5.67 -9.96
C ASP A 146 -20.64 -4.17 -10.28
N GLU A 147 -21.42 -3.31 -9.61
CA GLU A 147 -21.40 -1.87 -9.87
C GLU A 147 -20.07 -1.19 -9.47
N GLU A 148 -19.43 -1.66 -8.41
CA GLU A 148 -18.20 -1.07 -7.89
C GLU A 148 -17.04 -1.40 -8.82
N LEU A 149 -16.94 -2.66 -9.26
CA LEU A 149 -15.95 -3.10 -10.23
C LEU A 149 -16.15 -2.43 -11.59
N ARG A 150 -17.39 -2.31 -12.06
CA ARG A 150 -17.70 -1.55 -13.28
C ARG A 150 -17.25 -0.09 -13.17
N LYS A 151 -17.60 0.61 -12.09
CA LYS A 151 -17.22 2.02 -11.92
C LYS A 151 -15.72 2.22 -11.79
N THR A 152 -15.03 1.29 -11.16
CA THR A 152 -13.60 1.45 -10.86
C THR A 152 -12.72 1.04 -12.05
N VAL A 153 -13.15 0.07 -12.86
CA VAL A 153 -12.35 -0.46 -13.98
C VAL A 153 -12.91 -0.05 -15.33
N LEU A 154 -14.19 -0.30 -15.61
CA LEU A 154 -14.77 -0.05 -16.94
C LEU A 154 -14.86 1.44 -17.26
N VAL A 155 -15.18 2.29 -16.28
CA VAL A 155 -15.35 3.72 -16.54
C VAL A 155 -14.02 4.38 -16.94
N PRO A 156 -12.90 4.24 -16.21
CA PRO A 156 -11.62 4.80 -16.66
C PRO A 156 -11.16 4.27 -18.01
N VAL A 157 -11.34 2.96 -18.26
CA VAL A 157 -10.99 2.34 -19.54
C VAL A 157 -11.86 2.90 -20.67
N GLY A 158 -13.17 3.00 -20.47
CA GLY A 158 -14.10 3.56 -21.45
C GLY A 158 -13.84 5.03 -21.74
N VAL A 159 -13.57 5.82 -20.69
CA VAL A 159 -13.17 7.23 -20.84
C VAL A 159 -11.87 7.34 -21.62
N ALA A 160 -10.86 6.50 -21.34
CA ALA A 160 -9.60 6.50 -22.08
C ALA A 160 -9.80 6.18 -23.57
N LEU A 161 -10.62 5.17 -23.87
CA LEU A 161 -10.92 4.76 -25.24
C LEU A 161 -11.66 5.84 -26.03
N LEU A 162 -12.52 6.64 -25.38
CA LEU A 162 -13.20 7.77 -26.00
C LEU A 162 -12.32 9.02 -26.08
N ALA A 163 -11.54 9.29 -25.02
CA ALA A 163 -10.70 10.47 -24.92
C ALA A 163 -9.50 10.41 -25.86
N PHE A 164 -8.91 9.24 -26.10
CA PHE A 164 -7.75 9.11 -26.98
C PHE A 164 -7.99 9.63 -28.41
N PRO A 165 -8.98 9.14 -29.17
CA PRO A 165 -9.26 9.68 -30.50
C PRO A 165 -9.70 11.15 -30.46
N ALA A 166 -10.44 11.58 -29.44
CA ALA A 166 -10.85 12.98 -29.29
C ALA A 166 -9.67 13.92 -29.01
N LEU A 167 -8.70 13.50 -28.20
CA LEU A 167 -7.49 14.29 -27.93
C LEU A 167 -6.55 14.28 -29.13
N MET A 168 -6.52 13.19 -29.90
CA MET A 168 -5.77 13.14 -31.15
C MET A 168 -6.25 14.16 -32.18
N THR A 169 -7.53 14.54 -32.19
CA THR A 169 -8.02 15.61 -33.08
C THR A 169 -7.73 17.02 -32.57
N LEU A 170 -7.39 17.18 -31.29
CA LEU A 170 -7.11 18.49 -30.67
C LEU A 170 -5.61 18.78 -30.47
N ALA A 171 -4.81 17.77 -30.18
CA ALA A 171 -3.45 17.95 -29.65
C ALA A 171 -2.33 17.72 -30.69
N ASP A 172 -2.64 17.28 -31.91
CA ASP A 172 -1.71 16.95 -33.01
C ASP A 172 -0.49 16.06 -32.63
N SER A 173 -0.50 15.47 -31.43
CA SER A 173 0.59 14.70 -30.85
C SER A 173 0.05 13.53 -30.03
N PRO A 174 0.36 12.27 -30.44
CA PRO A 174 -0.01 11.08 -29.68
C PRO A 174 0.55 11.07 -28.26
N ALA A 175 1.74 11.65 -28.06
CA ALA A 175 2.38 11.70 -26.74
C ALA A 175 1.60 12.60 -25.77
N VAL A 176 1.10 13.74 -26.25
CA VAL A 176 0.30 14.67 -25.43
C VAL A 176 -1.05 14.05 -25.10
N ALA A 177 -1.70 13.40 -26.08
CA ALA A 177 -2.96 12.69 -25.87
C ALA A 177 -2.82 11.55 -24.83
N ALA A 178 -1.81 10.70 -24.99
CA ALA A 178 -1.54 9.61 -24.05
C ALA A 178 -1.17 10.13 -22.65
N GLY A 179 -0.36 11.19 -22.57
CA GLY A 179 0.03 11.82 -21.31
C GLY A 179 -1.16 12.43 -20.56
N ALA A 180 -2.08 13.10 -21.26
CA ALA A 180 -3.28 13.66 -20.66
C ALA A 180 -4.20 12.56 -20.11
N ILE A 181 -4.39 11.46 -20.84
CA ILE A 181 -5.18 10.31 -20.38
C ILE A 181 -4.53 9.67 -19.15
N ALA A 182 -3.22 9.42 -19.20
CA ALA A 182 -2.49 8.87 -18.07
C ALA A 182 -2.60 9.75 -16.82
N ALA A 183 -2.55 11.08 -16.99
CA ALA A 183 -2.73 12.01 -15.89
C ALA A 183 -4.14 11.91 -15.29
N VAL A 184 -5.20 11.89 -16.11
CA VAL A 184 -6.59 11.77 -15.64
C VAL A 184 -6.83 10.44 -14.93
N ILE A 185 -6.36 9.33 -15.51
CA ILE A 185 -6.47 7.99 -14.91
C ILE A 185 -5.67 7.93 -13.60
N GLY A 186 -4.46 8.49 -13.59
CA GLY A 186 -3.61 8.53 -12.40
C GLY A 186 -4.28 9.30 -11.26
N VAL A 187 -4.86 10.47 -11.56
CA VAL A 187 -5.65 11.26 -10.59
C VAL A 187 -6.86 10.46 -10.09
N PHE A 188 -7.56 9.75 -10.99
CA PHE A 188 -8.68 8.89 -10.60
C PHE A 188 -8.25 7.76 -9.64
N PHE A 189 -7.12 7.10 -9.92
CA PHE A 189 -6.61 6.06 -9.02
C PHE A 189 -6.15 6.62 -7.68
N LEU A 190 -5.52 7.79 -7.65
CA LEU A 190 -5.20 8.45 -6.38
C LEU A 190 -6.47 8.80 -5.61
N TYR A 191 -7.49 9.32 -6.30
CA TYR A 191 -8.77 9.65 -5.68
C TYR A 191 -9.43 8.43 -5.03
N LYS A 192 -9.47 7.30 -5.73
CA LYS A 192 -10.03 6.05 -5.20
C LYS A 192 -9.13 5.41 -4.14
N GLY A 193 -7.82 5.34 -4.37
CA GLY A 193 -6.86 4.71 -3.47
C GLY A 193 -6.70 5.43 -2.14
N LEU A 194 -6.86 6.76 -2.11
CA LEU A 194 -6.87 7.55 -0.88
C LEU A 194 -8.24 7.54 -0.18
N GLY A 195 -9.24 6.84 -0.73
CA GLY A 195 -10.58 6.74 -0.14
C GLY A 195 -11.29 8.08 -0.03
N ILE A 196 -11.01 9.01 -0.95
CA ILE A 196 -11.49 10.40 -0.88
C ILE A 196 -13.02 10.47 -0.78
N ASP A 197 -13.74 9.54 -1.41
CA ASP A 197 -15.20 9.40 -1.31
C ASP A 197 -15.70 9.34 0.15
N SER A 198 -15.04 8.52 0.97
CA SER A 198 -15.41 8.32 2.38
C SER A 198 -15.13 9.58 3.22
N VAL A 199 -14.03 10.27 2.92
CA VAL A 199 -13.66 11.52 3.58
C VAL A 199 -14.71 12.58 3.27
N LEU A 200 -15.06 12.78 1.98
CA LEU A 200 -16.08 13.75 1.58
C LEU A 200 -17.45 13.44 2.16
N ALA A 201 -17.86 12.17 2.23
CA ALA A 201 -19.14 11.78 2.82
C ALA A 201 -19.26 12.18 4.30
N SER A 202 -18.13 12.21 5.03
CA SER A 202 -18.10 12.61 6.44
C SER A 202 -18.04 14.12 6.68
N LEU A 203 -17.69 14.92 5.67
CA LEU A 203 -17.50 16.38 5.81
C LEU A 203 -18.77 17.13 6.24
N PRO A 204 -19.97 16.89 5.67
CA PRO A 204 -21.17 17.64 6.04
C PRO A 204 -21.51 17.50 7.53
N GLY A 205 -21.41 16.28 8.08
CA GLY A 205 -21.67 16.03 9.50
C GLY A 205 -20.65 16.71 10.41
N GLN A 206 -19.37 16.72 10.02
CA GLN A 206 -18.32 17.42 10.76
C GLN A 206 -18.51 18.95 10.74
N ILE A 207 -18.86 19.51 9.58
CA ILE A 207 -19.14 20.94 9.42
C ILE A 207 -20.36 21.32 10.25
N GLN A 208 -21.44 20.52 10.20
CA GLN A 208 -22.64 20.75 10.99
C GLN A 208 -22.30 20.75 12.50
N ASN A 209 -21.63 19.71 12.99
CA ASN A 209 -21.23 19.63 14.40
C ASN A 209 -20.30 20.78 14.82
N ALA A 210 -19.37 21.18 13.94
CA ALA A 210 -18.45 22.29 14.21
C ALA A 210 -19.17 23.65 14.27
N LEU A 211 -20.13 23.89 13.36
CA LEU A 211 -20.96 25.11 13.33
C LEU A 211 -21.87 25.20 14.57
N TYR A 212 -22.52 24.10 14.94
CA TYR A 212 -23.31 24.05 16.19
C TYR A 212 -22.43 24.20 17.44
N SER A 213 -21.15 23.82 17.38
CA SER A 213 -20.19 24.00 18.47
C SER A 213 -19.50 25.38 18.51
N GLY A 214 -19.87 26.31 17.62
CA GLY A 214 -19.32 27.67 17.60
C GLY A 214 -17.82 27.76 17.29
N ARG A 215 -17.26 26.79 16.54
CA ARG A 215 -15.82 26.70 16.28
C ARG A 215 -15.33 27.79 15.30
N VAL A 216 -14.48 28.70 15.77
CA VAL A 216 -13.88 29.79 14.99
C VAL A 216 -12.93 29.26 13.91
N SER A 217 -12.21 28.16 14.16
CA SER A 217 -11.27 27.61 13.15
C SER A 217 -11.96 27.24 11.85
N LEU A 218 -13.23 26.84 11.88
CA LEU A 218 -13.95 26.42 10.69
C LEU A 218 -14.04 27.56 9.66
N VAL A 219 -14.44 28.75 10.10
CA VAL A 219 -14.52 29.93 9.24
C VAL A 219 -13.13 30.29 8.72
N THR A 220 -12.12 30.28 9.59
CA THR A 220 -10.75 30.59 9.18
C THR A 220 -10.14 29.55 8.24
N TYR A 221 -10.57 28.28 8.30
CA TYR A 221 -10.14 27.25 7.36
C TYR A 221 -10.73 27.46 5.98
N VAL A 222 -12.00 27.89 5.89
CA VAL A 222 -12.59 28.29 4.60
C VAL A 222 -11.83 29.47 4.01
N VAL A 223 -11.51 30.48 4.83
CA VAL A 223 -10.68 31.62 4.41
C VAL A 223 -9.28 31.16 3.99
N ALA A 224 -8.66 30.25 4.75
CA ALA A 224 -7.34 29.70 4.44
C ALA A 224 -7.33 28.94 3.10
N VAL A 225 -8.36 28.12 2.82
CA VAL A 225 -8.51 27.44 1.53
C VAL A 225 -8.65 28.46 0.40
N GLY A 226 -9.49 29.49 0.57
CA GLY A 226 -9.63 30.56 -0.41
C GLY A 226 -8.31 31.30 -0.69
N LEU A 227 -7.57 31.67 0.36
CA LEU A 227 -6.25 32.30 0.25
C LEU A 227 -5.23 31.37 -0.42
N ALA A 228 -5.27 30.08 -0.12
CA ALA A 228 -4.36 29.11 -0.74
C ALA A 228 -4.61 28.98 -2.25
N LEU A 229 -5.88 28.95 -2.67
CA LEU A 229 -6.25 28.95 -4.09
C LEU A 229 -5.79 30.23 -4.79
N ILE A 230 -5.95 31.40 -4.16
CA ILE A 230 -5.42 32.67 -4.68
C ILE A 230 -3.90 32.60 -4.82
N GLY A 231 -3.20 31.98 -3.87
CA GLY A 231 -1.75 31.78 -3.94
C GLY A 231 -1.31 30.93 -5.11
N VAL A 232 -1.96 29.77 -5.33
CA VAL A 232 -1.68 28.91 -6.49
C VAL A 232 -1.94 29.66 -7.80
N PHE A 233 -3.04 30.40 -7.87
CA PHE A 233 -3.39 31.19 -9.05
C PHE A 233 -2.37 32.33 -9.30
N ALA A 234 -1.99 33.07 -8.27
CA ALA A 234 -0.99 34.12 -8.35
C ALA A 234 0.38 33.58 -8.79
N GLY A 235 0.80 32.43 -8.23
CA GLY A 235 2.01 31.73 -8.65
C GLY A 235 1.96 31.32 -10.12
N ALA A 236 0.84 30.76 -10.58
CA ALA A 236 0.65 30.36 -11.98
C ALA A 236 0.74 31.55 -12.94
N ILE A 237 0.09 32.67 -12.61
CA ILE A 237 0.21 33.93 -13.39
C ILE A 237 1.67 34.41 -13.40
N GLY A 238 2.36 34.35 -12.26
CA GLY A 238 3.77 34.71 -12.14
C GLY A 238 4.66 33.94 -13.11
N VAL A 239 4.47 32.61 -13.18
CA VAL A 239 5.18 31.72 -14.13
C VAL A 239 4.89 32.11 -15.58
N SER A 240 3.61 32.32 -15.92
CA SER A 240 3.22 32.72 -17.28
C SER A 240 3.86 34.05 -17.71
N ALA A 241 4.02 35.00 -16.78
CA ALA A 241 4.67 36.28 -17.04
C ALA A 241 6.20 36.21 -17.19
N THR A 242 6.81 35.09 -16.80
CA THR A 242 8.27 34.83 -16.84
C THR A 242 8.59 33.66 -17.78
N ALA A 243 7.69 33.38 -18.74
CA ALA A 243 7.85 32.29 -19.70
C ALA A 243 9.19 32.42 -20.44
N ASN A 244 9.81 31.26 -20.73
CA ASN A 244 11.13 31.08 -21.38
C ASN A 244 12.37 31.01 -20.48
N GLU A 245 12.21 31.04 -19.15
CA GLU A 245 13.31 30.77 -18.22
C GLU A 245 13.49 29.28 -17.90
N ALA A 246 14.63 28.92 -17.28
CA ALA A 246 14.89 27.56 -16.83
C ALA A 246 13.82 27.07 -15.82
N PRO A 247 13.46 25.77 -15.80
CA PRO A 247 12.40 25.25 -14.92
C PRO A 247 12.57 25.60 -13.44
N PHE A 248 13.81 25.67 -12.95
CA PHE A 248 14.12 26.08 -11.59
C PHE A 248 13.72 27.55 -11.31
N ILE A 249 13.96 28.45 -12.26
CA ILE A 249 13.60 29.87 -12.15
C ILE A 249 12.08 30.05 -12.18
N LEU A 250 11.38 29.28 -13.03
CA LEU A 250 9.92 29.24 -13.04
C LEU A 250 9.36 28.75 -11.69
N ALA A 251 9.97 27.73 -11.07
CA ALA A 251 9.58 27.29 -9.73
C ALA A 251 9.81 28.38 -8.66
N MET A 252 10.93 29.10 -8.72
CA MET A 252 11.19 30.23 -7.83
C MET A 252 10.21 31.39 -8.05
N ARG A 253 9.81 31.65 -9.30
CA ARG A 253 8.80 32.65 -9.65
C ARG A 253 7.43 32.30 -9.08
N PHE A 254 6.99 31.05 -9.29
CA PHE A 254 5.77 30.52 -8.71
C PHE A 254 5.79 30.68 -7.20
N ALA A 255 6.87 30.22 -6.55
CA ALA A 255 7.04 30.29 -5.12
C ALA A 255 6.94 31.74 -4.64
N PHE A 256 7.72 32.66 -5.21
CA PHE A 256 7.74 34.06 -4.79
C PHE A 256 6.35 34.70 -4.79
N ASP A 257 5.54 34.49 -5.85
CA ASP A 257 4.21 35.08 -5.98
C ASP A 257 3.14 34.35 -5.14
N ALA A 258 3.26 33.03 -4.97
CA ALA A 258 2.31 32.22 -4.20
C ALA A 258 2.49 32.37 -2.67
N ILE A 259 3.73 32.48 -2.20
CA ILE A 259 4.06 32.38 -0.77
C ILE A 259 3.32 33.39 0.13
N PRO A 260 3.13 34.68 -0.21
CA PRO A 260 2.38 35.59 0.66
C PRO A 260 0.97 35.10 0.96
N TRP A 261 0.29 34.57 -0.06
CA TRP A 261 -1.07 34.06 0.04
C TRP A 261 -1.12 32.73 0.79
N LEU A 262 -0.16 31.83 0.53
CA LEU A 262 -0.02 30.58 1.28
C LEU A 262 0.32 30.83 2.76
N THR A 263 1.13 31.85 3.02
CA THR A 263 1.49 32.28 4.38
C THR A 263 0.27 32.88 5.08
N ALA A 264 -0.49 33.73 4.40
CA ALA A 264 -1.74 34.27 4.92
C ALA A 264 -2.77 33.17 5.20
N ALA A 265 -2.86 32.15 4.33
CA ALA A 265 -3.70 30.98 4.55
C ALA A 265 -3.30 30.20 5.80
N ALA A 266 -2.01 29.87 5.92
CA ALA A 266 -1.48 29.16 7.08
C ALA A 266 -1.65 29.96 8.37
N PHE A 267 -1.44 31.28 8.31
CA PHE A 267 -1.68 32.20 9.43
C PHE A 267 -3.16 32.24 9.84
N ALA A 268 -4.08 32.37 8.88
CA ALA A 268 -5.52 32.37 9.15
C ALA A 268 -5.96 31.07 9.82
N GLY A 269 -5.59 29.92 9.26
CA GLY A 269 -5.98 28.61 9.79
C GLY A 269 -5.36 28.31 11.17
N SER A 270 -4.09 28.66 11.38
CA SER A 270 -3.46 28.49 12.69
C SER A 270 -4.03 29.43 13.75
N THR A 271 -4.35 30.67 13.38
CA THR A 271 -4.98 31.65 14.29
C THR A 271 -6.36 31.20 14.71
N GLY A 272 -7.20 30.72 13.79
CA GLY A 272 -8.53 30.23 14.16
C GLY A 272 -8.48 29.01 15.07
N ARG A 273 -7.50 28.11 14.87
CA ARG A 273 -7.27 26.99 15.79
C ARG A 273 -6.80 27.44 17.17
N LEU A 274 -5.92 28.44 17.23
CA LEU A 274 -5.48 29.05 18.48
C LEU A 274 -6.64 29.71 19.23
N LEU A 275 -7.52 30.43 18.52
CA LEU A 275 -8.73 31.02 19.10
C LEU A 275 -9.66 29.96 19.69
N ASP A 276 -9.85 28.84 19.00
CA ASP A 276 -10.67 27.75 19.54
C ASP A 276 -10.11 27.14 20.82
N GLU A 277 -8.78 27.02 20.92
CA GLU A 277 -8.13 26.51 22.14
C GLU A 277 -8.29 27.51 23.29
N ILE A 278 -8.08 28.81 23.02
CA ILE A 278 -8.27 29.89 24.01
C ILE A 278 -9.73 29.94 24.51
N ILE A 279 -10.70 29.66 23.65
CA ILE A 279 -12.13 29.71 24.01
C ILE A 279 -12.58 28.45 24.78
N ARG A 280 -11.91 27.31 24.59
CA ARG A 280 -12.34 26.01 25.13
C ARG A 280 -11.63 25.58 26.41
N ASP A 281 -10.35 25.91 26.54
CA ASP A 281 -9.50 25.46 27.65
C ASP A 281 -8.92 26.65 28.43
N ASP A 282 -8.81 26.51 29.75
CA ASP A 282 -8.15 27.51 30.60
C ASP A 282 -6.61 27.51 30.42
N ARG A 283 -6.04 26.45 29.83
CA ARG A 283 -4.58 26.32 29.59
C ARG A 283 -4.27 25.96 28.14
N VAL A 284 -3.84 26.96 27.38
CA VAL A 284 -3.48 26.82 25.96
C VAL A 284 -2.08 26.22 25.83
N ARG A 285 -1.98 25.09 25.12
CA ARG A 285 -0.67 24.46 24.87
C ARG A 285 0.23 25.41 24.07
N SER A 286 1.46 25.60 24.56
CA SER A 286 2.51 26.41 23.92
C SER A 286 2.67 26.16 22.41
N ALA A 287 2.48 24.91 21.97
CA ALA A 287 2.55 24.54 20.57
C ALA A 287 1.53 25.28 19.68
N TYR A 288 0.29 25.49 20.13
CA TYR A 288 -0.74 26.16 19.33
C TYR A 288 -0.50 27.67 19.21
N VAL A 289 0.06 28.29 20.25
CA VAL A 289 0.43 29.71 20.25
C VAL A 289 1.52 30.01 19.23
N ASN A 290 2.46 29.08 19.03
CA ASN A 290 3.58 29.26 18.10
C ASN A 290 3.20 29.07 16.62
N LEU A 291 2.07 28.42 16.31
CA LEU A 291 1.72 28.07 14.92
C LEU A 291 1.59 29.30 13.98
N PRO A 292 0.89 30.39 14.33
CA PRO A 292 0.75 31.54 13.44
C PRO A 292 2.08 32.25 13.17
N PHE A 293 2.92 32.39 14.20
CA PHE A 293 4.25 32.99 14.08
C PHE A 293 5.18 32.12 13.23
N GLY A 294 5.14 30.80 13.43
CA GLY A 294 5.88 29.84 12.62
C GLY A 294 5.49 29.91 11.15
N ALA A 295 4.19 30.00 10.84
CA ALA A 295 3.70 30.13 9.47
C ALA A 295 4.28 31.39 8.77
N VAL A 296 4.23 32.54 9.45
CA VAL A 296 4.77 33.81 8.93
C VAL A 296 6.29 33.75 8.77
N ALA A 297 7.00 33.20 9.76
CA ALA A 297 8.45 33.06 9.72
C ALA A 297 8.91 32.21 8.52
N VAL A 298 8.29 31.04 8.33
CA VAL A 298 8.57 30.17 7.17
C VAL A 298 8.26 30.89 5.87
N GLY A 299 7.11 31.56 5.78
CA GLY A 299 6.73 32.36 4.60
C GLY A 299 7.77 33.41 4.21
N LEU A 300 8.26 34.17 5.19
CA LEU A 300 9.30 35.19 4.98
C LEU A 300 10.61 34.57 4.46
N VAL A 301 11.04 33.45 5.05
CA VAL A 301 12.28 32.77 4.65
C VAL A 301 12.17 32.25 3.23
N VAL A 302 11.11 31.49 2.91
CA VAL A 302 10.95 30.92 1.56
C VAL A 302 10.83 32.05 0.52
N ARG A 303 10.06 33.11 0.81
CA ARG A 303 9.97 34.28 -0.09
C ARG A 303 11.31 34.97 -0.29
N GLY A 304 12.13 35.08 0.76
CA GLY A 304 13.48 35.63 0.69
C GLY A 304 14.40 34.82 -0.22
N PHE A 305 14.42 33.50 -0.09
CA PHE A 305 15.19 32.61 -0.96
C PHE A 305 14.72 32.68 -2.42
N SER A 306 13.41 32.64 -2.66
CA SER A 306 12.86 32.78 -4.02
C SER A 306 13.26 34.12 -4.64
N ALA A 307 13.19 35.22 -3.88
CA ALA A 307 13.63 36.53 -4.34
C ALA A 307 15.12 36.57 -4.69
N PHE A 308 15.96 35.96 -3.86
CA PHE A 308 17.41 35.90 -4.08
C PHE A 308 17.77 35.20 -5.39
N PHE A 309 17.14 34.06 -5.68
CA PHE A 309 17.39 33.34 -6.93
C PHE A 309 16.87 34.12 -8.15
N LEU A 310 15.68 34.75 -8.05
CA LEU A 310 15.12 35.56 -9.13
C LEU A 310 15.96 36.81 -9.43
N GLU A 311 16.52 37.45 -8.39
CA GLU A 311 17.40 38.61 -8.55
C GLU A 311 18.76 38.19 -9.09
N SER A 312 19.29 37.04 -8.65
CA SER A 312 20.56 36.48 -9.15
C SER A 312 20.48 36.00 -10.61
N ALA A 313 19.29 35.58 -11.06
CA ALA A 313 19.02 35.20 -12.45
C ALA A 313 18.71 36.41 -13.35
N GLY A 314 18.67 37.64 -12.81
CA GLY A 314 18.36 38.86 -13.57
C GLY A 314 16.87 39.03 -13.91
N VAL A 315 15.99 38.17 -13.38
CA VAL A 315 14.53 38.28 -13.56
C VAL A 315 13.98 39.49 -12.80
N PHE A 316 14.50 39.73 -11.59
CA PHE A 316 14.19 40.93 -10.81
C PHE A 316 15.32 41.94 -10.89
N SER A 317 14.95 43.22 -11.00
CA SER A 317 15.90 44.31 -10.82
C SER A 317 16.30 44.44 -9.34
N SER A 318 17.55 44.88 -9.11
CA SER A 318 18.04 45.09 -7.76
C SER A 318 17.16 46.07 -7.00
N PHE A 319 16.83 45.71 -5.76
CA PHE A 319 15.94 46.53 -4.95
C PHE A 319 16.60 47.86 -4.59
N ARG A 320 15.96 48.98 -4.97
CA ARG A 320 16.40 50.33 -4.63
C ARG A 320 15.54 50.86 -3.50
N MET A 321 16.15 51.13 -2.35
CA MET A 321 15.51 51.96 -1.34
C MET A 321 15.47 53.40 -1.87
N PRO A 322 14.27 54.00 -2.02
CA PRO A 322 14.18 55.40 -2.40
C PRO A 322 14.78 56.27 -1.30
N ALA A 323 15.31 57.43 -1.68
CA ALA A 323 15.71 58.43 -0.70
C ALA A 323 14.48 58.84 0.12
N MET A 324 14.61 58.88 1.44
CA MET A 324 13.54 59.25 2.34
C MET A 324 14.03 60.35 3.29
N ASP A 325 13.30 61.46 3.30
CA ASP A 325 13.50 62.54 4.25
C ASP A 325 12.45 62.41 5.36
N VAL A 326 12.92 62.10 6.58
CA VAL A 326 12.07 62.02 7.77
C VAL A 326 12.53 63.10 8.75
N GLY A 327 11.87 64.26 8.70
CA GLY A 327 12.21 65.40 9.55
C GLY A 327 13.62 65.91 9.27
N ALA A 328 14.51 65.88 10.27
CA ALA A 328 15.90 66.32 10.13
C ALA A 328 16.86 65.24 9.61
N VAL A 329 16.37 64.02 9.36
CA VAL A 329 17.19 62.88 8.89
C VAL A 329 16.90 62.64 7.41
N SER A 330 17.93 62.82 6.57
CA SER A 330 17.90 62.45 5.16
C SER A 330 18.59 61.11 4.96
N ILE A 331 17.84 60.12 4.50
CA ILE A 331 18.36 58.80 4.13
C ILE A 331 18.59 58.81 2.62
N GLN A 332 19.85 58.75 2.18
CA GLN A 332 20.18 58.63 0.76
C GLN A 332 19.69 57.29 0.20
N GLY A 333 19.17 57.31 -1.02
CA GLY A 333 18.70 56.10 -1.68
C GLY A 333 19.85 55.12 -1.92
N MET A 334 19.67 53.85 -1.52
CA MET A 334 20.69 52.81 -1.63
C MET A 334 20.14 51.60 -2.39
N THR A 335 20.96 51.02 -3.27
CA THR A 335 20.69 49.71 -3.88
C THR A 335 21.09 48.63 -2.90
N LEU A 336 20.13 47.80 -2.45
CA LEU A 336 20.44 46.65 -1.63
C LEU A 336 21.00 45.53 -2.50
N GLU A 337 22.11 44.94 -2.07
CA GLU A 337 22.59 43.70 -2.69
C GLU A 337 21.59 42.55 -2.42
N PRO A 338 21.41 41.60 -3.37
CA PRO A 338 20.53 40.45 -3.20
C PRO A 338 20.80 39.67 -1.90
N ARG A 339 22.08 39.56 -1.51
CA ARG A 339 22.51 38.89 -0.27
C ARG A 339 22.04 39.60 0.98
N ILE A 340 22.11 40.93 1.00
CA ILE A 340 21.65 41.75 2.14
C ILE A 340 20.13 41.64 2.26
N ARG A 341 19.42 41.68 1.12
CA ARG A 341 17.98 41.50 1.09
C ARG A 341 17.55 40.12 1.61
N LEU A 342 18.23 39.05 1.20
CA LEU A 342 17.99 37.70 1.73
C LEU A 342 18.21 37.66 3.25
N LEU A 343 19.31 38.24 3.74
CA LEU A 343 19.63 38.29 5.16
C LEU A 343 18.54 39.02 5.95
N LEU A 344 17.98 40.11 5.42
CA LEU A 344 16.85 40.82 6.05
C LEU A 344 15.59 39.94 6.15
N PHE A 345 15.25 39.15 5.13
CA PHE A 345 14.13 38.20 5.20
C PHE A 345 14.35 37.11 6.25
N ILE A 346 15.57 36.56 6.32
CA ILE A 346 15.93 35.53 7.31
C ILE A 346 15.85 36.11 8.72
N LEU A 347 16.45 37.29 8.96
CA LEU A 347 16.40 37.96 10.25
C LEU A 347 14.96 38.32 10.66
N ALA A 348 14.13 38.79 9.73
CA ALA A 348 12.72 39.05 9.98
C ALA A 348 11.97 37.76 10.35
N GLY A 349 12.22 36.66 9.65
CA GLY A 349 11.64 35.35 9.98
C GLY A 349 12.05 34.85 11.38
N ILE A 350 13.34 34.95 11.72
CA ILE A 350 13.86 34.60 13.05
C ILE A 350 13.21 35.49 14.12
N PHE A 351 13.14 36.81 13.89
CA PHE A 351 12.50 37.74 14.81
C PHE A 351 11.03 37.38 15.07
N VAL A 352 10.24 37.11 14.01
CA VAL A 352 8.85 36.69 14.15
C VAL A 352 8.73 35.38 14.93
N SER A 353 9.60 34.41 14.68
CA SER A 353 9.64 33.14 15.42
C SER A 353 9.95 33.35 16.91
N LEU A 354 10.94 34.20 17.23
CA LEU A 354 11.30 34.54 18.62
C LEU A 354 10.17 35.26 19.35
N VAL A 355 9.48 36.19 18.67
CA VAL A 355 8.28 36.84 19.22
C VAL A 355 7.21 35.79 19.53
N GLY A 356 7.00 34.82 18.65
CA GLY A 356 6.09 33.69 18.89
C GLY A 356 6.45 32.90 20.14
N VAL A 357 7.71 32.49 20.28
CA VAL A 357 8.19 31.74 21.45
C VAL A 357 8.02 32.55 22.74
N ARG A 358 8.36 33.84 22.72
CA ARG A 358 8.20 34.73 23.89
C ARG A 358 6.73 34.96 24.22
N PHE A 359 5.86 35.05 23.22
CA PHE A 359 4.42 35.17 23.44
C PHE A 359 3.86 33.88 24.06
N SER A 360 4.33 32.72 23.58
CA SER A 360 3.97 31.40 24.07
C SER A 360 4.39 31.14 25.53
N SER A 361 5.51 31.70 25.99
CA SER A 361 5.92 31.56 27.40
C SER A 361 4.98 32.25 28.40
N TYR A 362 4.22 33.27 27.99
CA TYR A 362 3.22 33.91 28.88
C TYR A 362 1.98 33.03 29.12
N PHE A 363 1.70 32.06 28.26
CA PHE A 363 0.56 31.13 28.43
C PHE A 363 0.91 29.88 29.25
N ASN A 364 2.18 29.78 29.70
CA ASN A 364 2.74 28.58 30.29
C ASN A 364 3.26 28.80 31.73
N GLU A 365 2.94 29.94 32.37
CA GLU A 365 3.26 30.14 33.79
C GLU A 365 2.38 29.18 34.62
N PRO A 366 2.97 28.22 35.37
CA PRO A 366 2.21 27.51 36.39
C PRO A 366 1.86 28.53 37.49
N ASP A 367 0.59 28.59 37.88
CA ASP A 367 0.17 29.24 39.13
C ASP A 367 1.06 28.73 40.27
N LEU A 368 1.98 29.57 40.72
CA LEU A 368 2.79 29.33 41.92
C LEU A 368 1.97 29.53 43.20
N GLU A 369 0.63 29.57 43.11
CA GLU A 369 -0.28 29.79 44.25
C GLU A 369 -0.91 28.50 44.81
N GLU A 370 -0.85 27.36 44.12
CA GLU A 370 -1.41 26.09 44.66
C GLU A 370 -0.42 25.27 45.52
N GLU A 371 0.89 25.51 45.45
CA GLU A 371 1.88 24.76 46.25
C GLU A 371 2.05 25.27 47.70
N VAL A 372 1.41 26.40 48.05
CA VAL A 372 1.46 26.97 49.42
C VAL A 372 0.23 26.60 50.26
N ALA A 373 -0.84 26.08 49.64
CA ALA A 373 -2.09 25.72 50.34
C ALA A 373 -2.09 24.30 50.95
N GLU A 374 -1.16 23.41 50.57
CA GLU A 374 -1.01 22.08 51.19
C GLU A 374 0.06 22.04 52.30
N GLN A 375 0.66 23.18 52.66
CA GLN A 375 1.65 23.27 53.75
C GLN A 375 1.23 24.18 54.93
N GLN A 376 -0.06 24.46 55.11
CA GLN A 376 -0.57 25.14 56.32
C GLN A 376 -1.61 24.33 57.07
#